data_AF-A0A4U8YT40-F1
#
_entry.id   AF-A0A4U8YT40-F1
#
_cell.length_a   1.000
_cell.length_b   1.000
_cell.length_c   1.000
_cell.angle_alpha   90.00
_cell.angle_beta   90.00
_cell.angle_gamma   90.00
#
_symmetry.space_group_name_H-M   'P 1'
#
loop_
_entity.id
_entity.type
_entity.pdbx_description
1 polymer ?
#
loop_
_entity_poly.entity_id
_entity_poly.type
_entity_poly.pdbx_seq_one_letter_code
_entity_poly.pdbx_strand_id
1 'polypeptide(L)'
;MEAPVTDTNRTESTHDVDLDKVRSEILSKYPTKVARKRAKQILVKPGGAGTDIPEIGANVRTVPGILTQRGCCYAGCKGVILGPTRDVINIVHGPIGCGFYAWLTRRNQTRPASDDSPNYMPYCFSTDMQDENIVFGGEKKLKQAIQEAYDIFHPQTISVFSTCPVGLIGDDIHSVCREMKETLGINIFGFSCEGYKGVSQSAGHHIANNGIFQHVVGLDDTIRGGEFRINLLGEYNIGGDAFEIERILDECGISLISTFSGNSTMEQFANSHTADLNVVMCHRSITYMAEMMEKKYGMPWIKINFIGARATAQSLRKIAQYFEDDSLTARVEEVIAREMPAVNEAMEANRPLCEGKLAMLFVGGSRAHHYQELFSELGMKTMAAGYEFAHRDDYEGRQVLSSIKVDADSRNIEELSVEQDPDKYRLRKTEEELTSTGQIYREYDGLIADMKPNTFVIDDISQYETEKLIEAIKPDVFCAGIKEKYIIQKSGVPMKQLHSYDYGGPYAGFKGAINFYREIARMTNSKVWSYVKAPWEKEPELTATYAAA
;
A
#
# COMPACT_ATOMS: atom_id res chain seq x y z
N MET A 1 -3.61 -31.58 -28.34
CA MET A 1 -3.39 -31.16 -26.95
C MET A 1 -2.20 -31.95 -26.44
N GLU A 2 -0.99 -31.40 -26.57
CA GLU A 2 0.20 -32.00 -25.97
C GLU A 2 0.25 -31.61 -24.48
N ALA A 3 0.62 -32.57 -23.64
CA ALA A 3 0.67 -32.44 -22.19
C ALA A 3 1.48 -31.20 -21.75
N PRO A 4 1.14 -30.58 -20.61
CA PRO A 4 1.97 -29.53 -20.04
C PRO A 4 3.38 -30.08 -19.84
N VAL A 5 4.37 -29.37 -20.37
CA VAL A 5 5.78 -29.63 -20.08
C VAL A 5 6.01 -29.18 -18.64
N THR A 6 5.70 -30.06 -17.69
CA THR A 6 6.28 -30.01 -16.36
C THR A 6 7.78 -30.25 -16.55
N ASP A 7 8.60 -29.34 -16.04
CA ASP A 7 10.02 -29.62 -15.88
C ASP A 7 10.15 -30.76 -14.85
N THR A 8 10.13 -31.99 -15.34
CA THR A 8 10.21 -33.22 -14.56
C THR A 8 11.57 -33.39 -13.87
N ASN A 9 12.52 -32.46 -14.05
CA ASN A 9 13.79 -32.44 -13.31
C ASN A 9 13.73 -31.66 -11.99
N ARG A 10 12.58 -31.12 -11.59
CA ARG A 10 12.35 -30.67 -10.20
C ARG A 10 11.71 -31.77 -9.35
N THR A 11 12.16 -33.00 -9.47
CA THR A 11 11.83 -34.08 -8.54
C THR A 11 12.85 -34.10 -7.39
N GLU A 12 12.35 -33.78 -6.20
CA GLU A 12 12.80 -34.31 -4.89
C GLU A 12 14.03 -33.72 -4.13
N SER A 13 14.58 -32.53 -4.44
CA SER A 13 15.68 -32.01 -3.57
C SER A 13 15.74 -30.51 -3.25
N THR A 14 14.75 -29.69 -3.60
CA THR A 14 14.83 -28.22 -3.39
C THR A 14 14.22 -27.72 -2.06
N HIS A 15 13.87 -28.61 -1.14
CA HIS A 15 13.11 -28.24 0.07
C HIS A 15 13.93 -27.94 1.34
N ASP A 16 15.26 -28.11 1.32
CA ASP A 16 16.14 -27.76 2.45
C ASP A 16 17.19 -26.71 2.05
N VAL A 17 16.74 -25.52 1.65
CA VAL A 17 17.65 -24.36 1.58
C VAL A 17 17.91 -23.90 3.02
N ASP A 18 19.16 -23.99 3.47
CA ASP A 18 19.60 -23.44 4.74
C ASP A 18 19.56 -21.89 4.67
N LEU A 19 18.45 -21.31 5.14
CA LEU A 19 18.22 -19.87 5.07
C LEU A 19 19.16 -19.09 5.99
N ASP A 20 19.64 -19.67 7.09
CA ASP A 20 20.62 -19.02 7.96
C ASP A 20 21.99 -18.93 7.30
N LYS A 21 22.36 -19.95 6.52
CA LYS A 21 23.55 -19.89 5.65
C LYS A 21 23.40 -18.82 4.57
N VAL A 22 22.26 -18.79 3.86
CA VAL A 22 21.98 -17.76 2.84
C VAL A 22 22.05 -16.35 3.44
N ARG A 23 21.45 -16.15 4.62
CA ARG A 23 21.52 -14.89 5.37
C ARG A 23 22.97 -14.51 5.67
N SER A 24 23.77 -15.45 6.14
CA SER A 24 25.17 -15.23 6.49
C SER A 24 26.02 -14.86 5.26
N GLU A 25 25.80 -15.54 4.14
CA GLU A 25 26.47 -15.25 2.86
C GLU A 25 26.13 -13.85 2.34
N ILE A 26 24.85 -13.48 2.35
CA ILE A 26 24.40 -12.12 2.01
C ILE A 26 25.13 -11.08 2.86
N LEU A 27 25.10 -11.25 4.19
CA LEU A 27 25.68 -10.28 5.13
C LEU A 27 27.21 -10.18 5.01
N SER A 28 27.89 -11.28 4.66
CA SER A 28 29.35 -11.32 4.53
C SER A 28 29.90 -10.42 3.42
N LYS A 29 29.09 -10.11 2.40
CA LYS A 29 29.49 -9.25 1.28
C LYS A 29 29.51 -7.77 1.66
N TYR A 30 28.76 -7.37 2.67
CA TYR A 30 28.67 -5.99 3.09
C TYR A 30 29.85 -5.56 3.96
N PRO A 31 30.27 -4.28 3.90
CA PRO A 31 31.18 -3.71 4.89
C PRO A 31 30.62 -3.92 6.30
N THR A 32 31.48 -4.17 7.29
CA THR A 32 31.10 -4.54 8.67
C THR A 32 30.01 -3.66 9.27
N LYS A 33 30.07 -2.34 9.04
CA LYS A 33 29.06 -1.38 9.53
C LYS A 33 27.69 -1.58 8.87
N VAL A 34 27.66 -1.84 7.57
CA VAL A 34 26.44 -2.10 6.81
C VAL A 34 25.88 -3.48 7.19
N ALA A 35 26.73 -4.51 7.26
CA ALA A 35 26.34 -5.86 7.67
C ALA A 35 25.65 -5.86 9.04
N ARG A 36 26.20 -5.16 10.05
CA ARG A 36 25.59 -5.04 11.39
C ARG A 36 24.21 -4.36 11.37
N LYS A 37 23.99 -3.39 10.49
CA LYS A 37 22.69 -2.73 10.34
C LYS A 37 21.69 -3.64 9.63
N ARG A 38 22.07 -4.18 8.47
CA ARG A 38 21.23 -5.08 7.66
C ARG A 38 20.86 -6.37 8.40
N ALA A 39 21.75 -6.89 9.26
CA ALA A 39 21.47 -8.08 10.06
C ALA A 39 20.24 -7.94 10.97
N LYS A 40 19.88 -6.71 11.37
CA LYS A 40 18.66 -6.42 12.14
C LYS A 40 17.40 -6.40 11.27
N GLN A 41 17.55 -6.13 9.98
CA GLN A 41 16.46 -5.97 9.02
C GLN A 41 16.20 -7.26 8.22
N ILE A 42 17.04 -8.28 8.36
CA ILE A 42 16.93 -9.59 7.69
C ILE A 42 16.74 -10.65 8.77
N LEU A 43 15.52 -11.18 8.85
CA LEU A 43 15.09 -12.19 9.80
C LEU A 43 14.78 -13.50 9.06
N VAL A 44 15.19 -14.63 9.65
CA VAL A 44 14.66 -15.96 9.30
C VAL A 44 13.70 -16.34 10.41
N LYS A 45 12.42 -16.61 10.10
CA LYS A 45 11.43 -17.00 11.11
C LYS A 45 11.80 -18.37 11.67
N PRO A 46 12.08 -18.51 12.97
CA PRO A 46 12.58 -19.77 13.55
C PRO A 46 11.54 -20.89 13.50
N GLY A 47 12.01 -22.13 13.38
CA GLY A 47 11.21 -23.35 13.53
C GLY A 47 11.01 -23.72 15.00
N GLY A 48 9.77 -23.66 15.50
CA GLY A 48 9.43 -24.11 16.85
C GLY A 48 7.99 -23.75 17.24
N ALA A 49 7.38 -24.57 18.10
CA ALA A 49 6.10 -24.27 18.73
C ALA A 49 6.34 -23.26 19.86
N GLY A 50 6.39 -21.97 19.51
CA GLY A 50 6.53 -20.86 20.44
C GLY A 50 5.97 -19.59 19.81
N THR A 51 5.12 -18.89 20.55
CA THR A 51 4.32 -17.72 20.13
C THR A 51 5.10 -16.41 20.05
N ASP A 52 6.42 -16.42 20.33
CA ASP A 52 7.19 -15.19 20.42
C ASP A 52 7.56 -14.69 19.01
N ILE A 53 6.92 -13.58 18.64
CA ILE A 53 7.19 -12.86 17.40
C ILE A 53 8.57 -12.18 17.54
N PRO A 54 9.57 -12.56 16.71
CA PRO A 54 10.89 -11.97 16.78
C PRO A 54 10.89 -10.48 16.38
N GLU A 55 11.68 -9.68 17.08
CA GLU A 55 11.88 -8.27 16.78
C GLU A 55 12.62 -8.09 15.43
N ILE A 56 12.18 -7.14 14.62
CA ILE A 56 12.84 -6.73 13.37
C ILE A 56 13.20 -5.25 13.39
N GLY A 57 14.36 -4.92 12.80
CA GLY A 57 14.70 -3.54 12.47
C GLY A 57 13.87 -3.06 11.29
N ALA A 58 13.04 -2.05 11.50
CA ALA A 58 12.18 -1.47 10.47
C ALA A 58 12.09 0.06 10.60
N ASN A 59 11.67 0.74 9.54
CA ASN A 59 11.54 2.20 9.49
C ASN A 59 12.80 2.98 9.93
N VAL A 60 13.97 2.46 9.59
CA VAL A 60 15.27 3.14 9.80
C VAL A 60 15.80 3.71 8.50
N ARG A 61 16.68 4.71 8.56
CA ARG A 61 17.25 5.33 7.35
C ARG A 61 17.94 4.32 6.43
N THR A 62 17.63 4.43 5.15
CA THR A 62 18.25 3.66 4.07
C THR A 62 19.76 3.80 4.07
N VAL A 63 20.48 2.69 3.84
CA VAL A 63 21.93 2.71 3.66
C VAL A 63 22.28 3.38 2.31
N PRO A 64 23.10 4.45 2.29
CA PRO A 64 23.49 5.10 1.03
C PRO A 64 24.19 4.13 0.07
N GLY A 65 23.81 4.18 -1.21
CA GLY A 65 24.41 3.35 -2.27
C GLY A 65 23.92 1.89 -2.31
N ILE A 66 23.00 1.47 -1.44
CA ILE A 66 22.53 0.08 -1.38
C ILE A 66 21.51 -0.29 -2.48
N LEU A 67 21.05 0.68 -3.27
CA LEU A 67 19.98 0.52 -4.25
C LEU A 67 18.66 0.03 -3.60
N THR A 68 18.06 0.92 -2.79
CA THR A 68 16.75 0.72 -2.16
C THR A 68 15.60 0.82 -3.16
N GLN A 69 14.46 0.26 -2.79
CA GLN A 69 13.21 0.38 -3.50
C GLN A 69 12.35 1.58 -3.04
N ARG A 70 12.73 2.24 -1.93
CA ARG A 70 11.96 3.33 -1.31
C ARG A 70 11.81 4.56 -2.20
N GLY A 71 10.74 5.30 -1.94
CA GLY A 71 10.52 6.67 -2.40
C GLY A 71 10.79 7.69 -1.29
N CYS A 72 10.11 8.83 -1.37
CA CYS A 72 10.29 9.96 -0.44
C CYS A 72 8.99 10.37 0.25
N CYS A 73 9.10 11.28 1.22
CA CYS A 73 7.95 11.85 1.95
C CYS A 73 6.87 12.43 1.01
N TYR A 74 7.26 13.27 0.04
CA TYR A 74 6.35 13.83 -0.97
C TYR A 74 5.54 12.74 -1.70
N ALA A 75 6.19 11.63 -2.07
CA ALA A 75 5.50 10.54 -2.76
C ALA A 75 4.42 9.90 -1.88
N GLY A 76 4.68 9.72 -0.59
CA GLY A 76 3.68 9.25 0.38
C GLY A 76 2.54 10.25 0.60
N CYS A 77 2.86 11.55 0.66
CA CYS A 77 1.87 12.59 0.92
C CYS A 77 0.97 12.85 -0.30
N LYS A 78 1.56 13.42 -1.37
CA LYS A 78 0.86 13.75 -2.62
C LYS A 78 0.50 12.50 -3.41
N GLY A 79 1.48 11.64 -3.67
CA GLY A 79 1.31 10.52 -4.60
C GLY A 79 0.45 9.37 -4.07
N VAL A 80 0.40 9.16 -2.75
CA VAL A 80 -0.33 8.05 -2.14
C VAL A 80 -1.61 8.50 -1.47
N ILE A 81 -1.54 9.41 -0.47
CA ILE A 81 -2.71 9.78 0.34
C ILE A 81 -3.66 10.71 -0.40
N LEU A 82 -3.22 11.85 -0.92
CA LEU A 82 -4.17 12.84 -1.45
C LEU A 82 -4.38 12.80 -2.97
N GLY A 83 -3.40 12.30 -3.72
CA GLY A 83 -3.48 12.18 -5.18
C GLY A 83 -4.71 11.45 -5.74
N PRO A 84 -5.30 10.45 -5.06
CA PRO A 84 -6.51 9.74 -5.52
C PRO A 84 -7.83 10.51 -5.35
N THR A 85 -7.84 11.66 -4.66
CA THR A 85 -9.03 12.50 -4.47
C THR A 85 -9.26 13.37 -5.69
N ARG A 86 -10.43 13.24 -6.32
CA ARG A 86 -10.63 13.73 -7.70
C ARG A 86 -11.00 15.20 -7.82
N ASP A 87 -11.62 15.79 -6.80
CA ASP A 87 -12.19 17.15 -6.83
C ASP A 87 -11.30 18.21 -6.16
N VAL A 88 -10.04 17.86 -5.88
CA VAL A 88 -9.00 18.77 -5.37
C VAL A 88 -7.94 19.04 -6.43
N ILE A 89 -7.54 20.31 -6.56
CA ILE A 89 -6.34 20.65 -7.33
C ILE A 89 -5.11 20.51 -6.43
N ASN A 90 -4.24 19.56 -6.78
CA ASN A 90 -3.02 19.25 -6.06
C ASN A 90 -1.81 19.97 -6.71
N ILE A 91 -1.43 21.15 -6.22
CA ILE A 91 -0.29 21.94 -6.71
C ILE A 91 1.02 21.43 -6.10
N VAL A 92 1.95 21.01 -6.95
CA VAL A 92 3.31 20.63 -6.55
C VAL A 92 4.20 21.87 -6.55
N HIS A 93 4.53 22.37 -5.37
CA HIS A 93 5.43 23.51 -5.22
C HIS A 93 6.89 23.04 -5.27
N GLY A 94 7.47 23.15 -6.46
CA GLY A 94 8.77 22.56 -6.76
C GLY A 94 9.17 22.71 -8.22
N PRO A 95 10.40 22.29 -8.57
CA PRO A 95 10.78 22.02 -9.96
C PRO A 95 9.90 20.91 -10.57
N ILE A 96 9.81 20.88 -11.90
CA ILE A 96 8.84 20.07 -12.63
C ILE A 96 8.87 18.55 -12.34
N GLY A 97 10.04 18.00 -11.98
CA GLY A 97 10.24 16.55 -11.84
C GLY A 97 9.28 15.89 -10.86
N CYS A 98 9.05 16.48 -9.69
CA CYS A 98 8.14 15.93 -8.68
C CYS A 98 6.69 15.86 -9.17
N GLY A 99 6.27 16.83 -9.99
CA GLY A 99 4.96 16.81 -10.63
C GLY A 99 4.89 15.72 -11.69
N PHE A 100 5.83 15.74 -12.63
CA PHE A 100 5.87 14.82 -13.76
C PHE A 100 5.90 13.34 -13.34
N TYR A 101 6.80 12.96 -12.42
CA TYR A 101 6.91 11.56 -11.99
C TYR A 101 5.74 11.07 -11.12
N ALA A 102 4.89 11.98 -10.66
CA ALA A 102 3.66 11.67 -9.92
C ALA A 102 2.39 11.81 -10.80
N TRP A 103 2.54 11.98 -12.10
CA TRP A 103 1.42 12.15 -13.03
C TRP A 103 0.95 10.80 -13.54
N LEU A 104 -0.14 10.28 -12.95
CA LEU A 104 -0.78 9.00 -13.31
C LEU A 104 0.14 7.77 -13.33
N THR A 105 1.32 7.84 -12.71
CA THR A 105 2.23 6.69 -12.55
C THR A 105 1.71 5.68 -11.53
N ARG A 106 0.84 6.12 -10.61
CA ARG A 106 0.05 5.27 -9.72
C ARG A 106 -1.38 5.16 -10.24
N ARG A 107 -1.85 3.93 -10.45
CA ARG A 107 -3.11 3.62 -11.16
C ARG A 107 -4.38 3.78 -10.32
N ASN A 108 -4.45 4.86 -9.54
CA ASN A 108 -5.69 5.26 -8.87
C ASN A 108 -6.76 5.51 -9.93
N GLN A 109 -7.95 4.95 -9.73
CA GLN A 109 -9.09 5.13 -10.63
C GLN A 109 -10.14 6.03 -9.96
N THR A 110 -10.85 6.80 -10.78
CA THR A 110 -11.95 7.66 -10.34
C THR A 110 -13.11 7.51 -11.32
N ARG A 111 -14.34 7.62 -10.81
CA ARG A 111 -15.58 7.58 -11.58
C ARG A 111 -16.44 8.78 -11.16
N PRO A 112 -16.31 9.93 -11.83
CA PRO A 112 -17.16 11.09 -11.59
C PRO A 112 -18.64 10.75 -11.82
N ALA A 113 -19.54 11.46 -11.14
CA ALA A 113 -20.99 11.20 -11.23
C ALA A 113 -21.58 11.64 -12.59
N SER A 114 -20.99 12.66 -13.21
CA SER A 114 -21.32 13.19 -14.53
C SER A 114 -20.06 13.73 -15.20
N ASP A 115 -20.13 14.00 -16.51
CA ASP A 115 -19.00 14.58 -17.26
C ASP A 115 -18.61 15.99 -16.76
N ASP A 116 -19.57 16.73 -16.20
CA ASP A 116 -19.36 18.05 -15.60
C ASP A 116 -18.82 17.99 -14.15
N SER A 117 -18.79 16.79 -13.55
CA SER A 117 -18.28 16.62 -12.19
C SER A 117 -16.76 16.81 -12.15
N PRO A 118 -16.20 17.55 -11.16
CA PRO A 118 -14.77 17.78 -11.06
C PRO A 118 -13.93 16.49 -11.05
N ASN A 119 -12.90 16.45 -11.90
CA ASN A 119 -11.90 15.39 -11.93
C ASN A 119 -10.54 15.93 -12.37
N TYR A 120 -9.73 16.33 -11.40
CA TYR A 120 -8.41 16.92 -11.59
C TYR A 120 -7.28 15.89 -11.54
N MET A 121 -7.57 14.63 -11.18
CA MET A 121 -6.57 13.55 -11.10
C MET A 121 -5.78 13.33 -12.41
N PRO A 122 -6.37 13.47 -13.62
CA PRO A 122 -5.64 13.34 -14.87
C PRO A 122 -4.67 14.47 -15.19
N TYR A 123 -4.57 15.51 -14.35
CA TYR A 123 -3.73 16.68 -14.58
C TYR A 123 -2.50 16.69 -13.66
N CYS A 124 -1.47 17.42 -14.07
CA CYS A 124 -0.29 17.70 -13.26
C CYS A 124 -0.18 19.21 -13.04
N PHE A 125 -0.47 19.67 -11.81
CA PHE A 125 -0.30 21.07 -11.42
C PHE A 125 1.02 21.24 -10.69
N SER A 126 1.83 22.20 -11.14
CA SER A 126 3.11 22.52 -10.50
C SER A 126 3.44 23.99 -10.68
N THR A 127 4.18 24.55 -9.73
CA THR A 127 4.77 25.89 -9.88
C THR A 127 5.98 25.91 -10.80
N ASP A 128 6.52 24.75 -11.19
CA ASP A 128 7.70 24.60 -12.05
C ASP A 128 8.83 25.59 -11.68
N MET A 129 9.33 25.47 -10.45
CA MET A 129 10.33 26.40 -9.90
C MET A 129 11.58 26.44 -10.78
N GLN A 130 11.99 27.66 -11.11
CA GLN A 130 13.22 27.95 -11.86
C GLN A 130 14.30 28.47 -10.90
N ASP A 131 15.52 28.65 -11.41
CA ASP A 131 16.66 29.16 -10.64
C ASP A 131 16.34 30.47 -9.89
N GLU A 132 15.59 31.38 -10.51
CA GLU A 132 15.15 32.62 -9.87
C GLU A 132 14.31 32.37 -8.61
N ASN A 133 13.45 31.35 -8.62
CA ASN A 133 12.65 30.97 -7.45
C ASN A 133 13.50 30.31 -6.36
N ILE A 134 14.59 29.63 -6.73
CA ILE A 134 15.53 29.06 -5.77
C ILE A 134 16.32 30.17 -5.08
N VAL A 135 16.69 31.23 -5.82
CA VAL A 135 17.51 32.33 -5.29
C VAL A 135 16.68 33.33 -4.48
N PHE A 136 15.48 33.67 -4.96
CA PHE A 136 14.68 34.78 -4.40
C PHE A 136 13.38 34.35 -3.72
N GLY A 137 13.12 33.05 -3.63
CA GLY A 137 11.87 32.49 -3.07
C GLY A 137 10.81 32.18 -4.13
N GLY A 138 9.98 31.18 -3.85
CA GLY A 138 8.93 30.68 -4.72
C GLY A 138 7.52 31.17 -4.36
N GLU A 139 7.35 31.84 -3.22
CA GLU A 139 6.02 32.22 -2.68
C GLU A 139 5.17 33.05 -3.65
N LYS A 140 5.76 34.04 -4.34
CA LYS A 140 5.02 34.86 -5.33
C LYS A 140 4.51 34.01 -6.49
N LYS A 141 5.32 33.06 -6.96
CA LYS A 141 4.95 32.14 -8.02
C LYS A 141 3.88 31.15 -7.55
N LEU A 142 3.94 30.72 -6.29
CA LEU A 142 2.90 29.90 -5.68
C LEU A 142 1.56 30.64 -5.62
N LYS A 143 1.54 31.89 -5.16
CA LYS A 143 0.33 32.74 -5.16
C LYS A 143 -0.28 32.86 -6.56
N GLN A 144 0.56 33.14 -7.55
CA GLN A 144 0.14 33.22 -8.95
C GLN A 144 -0.45 31.88 -9.43
N ALA A 145 0.21 30.76 -9.18
CA ALA A 145 -0.29 29.44 -9.59
C ALA A 145 -1.62 29.07 -8.91
N ILE A 146 -1.83 29.44 -7.64
CA ILE A 146 -3.09 29.26 -6.94
C ILE A 146 -4.20 30.10 -7.58
N GLN A 147 -3.93 31.37 -7.89
CA GLN A 147 -4.87 32.27 -8.55
C GLN A 147 -5.24 31.75 -9.94
N GLU A 148 -4.26 31.37 -10.76
CA GLU A 148 -4.49 30.82 -12.11
C GLU A 148 -5.30 29.53 -12.05
N ALA A 149 -4.99 28.62 -11.11
CA ALA A 149 -5.76 27.40 -10.92
C ALA A 149 -7.22 27.70 -10.55
N TYR A 150 -7.45 28.71 -9.69
CA TYR A 150 -8.78 29.14 -9.32
C TYR A 150 -9.55 29.72 -10.51
N ASP A 151 -8.95 30.66 -11.24
CA ASP A 151 -9.59 31.37 -12.36
C ASP A 151 -9.91 30.45 -13.54
N ILE A 152 -9.08 29.41 -13.78
CA ILE A 152 -9.27 28.48 -14.89
C ILE A 152 -10.25 27.38 -14.53
N PHE A 153 -10.09 26.74 -13.36
CA PHE A 153 -10.78 25.49 -13.04
C PHE A 153 -11.92 25.65 -12.02
N HIS A 154 -11.99 26.78 -11.30
CA HIS A 154 -13.00 27.05 -10.28
C HIS A 154 -13.16 25.89 -9.25
N PRO A 155 -12.07 25.37 -8.67
CA PRO A 155 -12.15 24.26 -7.71
C PRO A 155 -12.74 24.74 -6.38
N GLN A 156 -13.28 23.79 -5.60
CA GLN A 156 -13.70 24.06 -4.22
C GLN A 156 -12.55 23.89 -3.21
N THR A 157 -11.47 23.21 -3.61
CA THR A 157 -10.31 22.97 -2.74
C THR A 157 -9.01 22.93 -3.54
N ILE A 158 -7.98 23.59 -3.02
CA ILE A 158 -6.61 23.53 -3.53
C ILE A 158 -5.69 23.03 -2.40
N SER A 159 -4.84 22.07 -2.71
CA SER A 159 -3.78 21.60 -1.79
C SER A 159 -2.41 21.90 -2.39
N VAL A 160 -1.47 22.31 -1.54
CA VAL A 160 -0.09 22.65 -1.95
C VAL A 160 0.88 21.66 -1.31
N PHE A 161 1.81 21.11 -2.08
CA PHE A 161 2.80 20.15 -1.59
C PHE A 161 4.21 20.69 -1.74
N SER A 162 4.91 20.83 -0.62
CA SER A 162 6.35 21.14 -0.64
C SER A 162 7.15 20.03 -1.30
N THR A 163 8.13 20.41 -2.10
CA THR A 163 9.21 19.53 -2.57
C THR A 163 10.52 19.89 -1.86
N CYS A 164 11.60 19.13 -2.12
CA CYS A 164 12.88 19.31 -1.42
C CYS A 164 13.39 20.75 -1.28
N PRO A 165 13.40 21.62 -2.32
CA PRO A 165 13.96 22.97 -2.17
C PRO A 165 13.14 23.89 -1.26
N VAL A 166 11.81 23.69 -1.14
CA VAL A 166 10.90 24.62 -0.46
C VAL A 166 11.33 24.90 0.97
N GLY A 167 11.53 23.83 1.76
CA GLY A 167 11.97 23.96 3.15
C GLY A 167 13.41 24.47 3.32
N LEU A 168 14.24 24.42 2.27
CA LEU A 168 15.63 24.88 2.31
C LEU A 168 15.78 26.35 1.93
N ILE A 169 14.94 26.86 1.04
CA ILE A 169 14.94 28.27 0.65
C ILE A 169 14.11 29.15 1.59
N GLY A 170 13.32 28.52 2.47
CA GLY A 170 12.58 29.20 3.54
C GLY A 170 11.19 29.69 3.13
N ASP A 171 10.63 29.19 2.04
CA ASP A 171 9.27 29.51 1.60
C ASP A 171 8.24 29.03 2.63
N ASP A 172 7.39 29.93 3.12
CA ASP A 172 6.28 29.62 4.02
C ASP A 172 4.99 29.38 3.24
N ILE A 173 4.85 28.15 2.71
CA ILE A 173 3.66 27.75 1.96
C ILE A 173 2.37 27.84 2.78
N HIS A 174 2.45 27.71 4.11
CA HIS A 174 1.27 27.74 4.98
C HIS A 174 0.72 29.15 5.11
N SER A 175 1.59 30.15 5.24
CA SER A 175 1.21 31.56 5.18
C SER A 175 0.58 31.92 3.83
N VAL A 176 1.18 31.47 2.72
CA VAL A 176 0.60 31.66 1.38
C VAL A 176 -0.78 31.02 1.26
N CYS A 177 -0.95 29.78 1.74
CA CYS A 177 -2.25 29.10 1.69
C CYS A 177 -3.33 29.83 2.52
N ARG A 178 -2.98 30.34 3.71
CA ARG A 178 -3.93 31.12 4.55
C ARG A 178 -4.38 32.40 3.85
N GLU A 179 -3.43 33.16 3.29
CA GLU A 179 -3.73 34.39 2.56
C GLU A 179 -4.62 34.13 1.33
N MET A 180 -4.29 33.12 0.53
CA MET A 180 -5.08 32.79 -0.66
C MET A 180 -6.45 32.22 -0.29
N LYS A 181 -6.56 31.46 0.81
CA LYS A 181 -7.85 30.98 1.33
C LYS A 181 -8.77 32.13 1.71
N GLU A 182 -8.25 33.14 2.42
CA GLU A 182 -9.00 34.34 2.77
C GLU A 182 -9.41 35.15 1.52
N THR A 183 -8.50 35.26 0.56
CA THR A 183 -8.72 36.04 -0.67
C THR A 183 -9.76 35.40 -1.60
N LEU A 184 -9.71 34.08 -1.79
CA LEU A 184 -10.51 33.36 -2.79
C LEU A 184 -11.79 32.71 -2.22
N GLY A 185 -11.91 32.62 -0.89
CA GLY A 185 -13.09 32.06 -0.23
C GLY A 185 -13.29 30.55 -0.40
N ILE A 186 -12.28 29.82 -0.88
CA ILE A 186 -12.29 28.36 -1.02
C ILE A 186 -11.30 27.71 -0.05
N ASN A 187 -11.39 26.40 0.16
CA ASN A 187 -10.47 25.71 1.06
C ASN A 187 -9.07 25.59 0.43
N ILE A 188 -8.05 26.17 1.06
CA ILE A 188 -6.65 26.07 0.60
C ILE A 188 -5.74 25.74 1.79
N PHE A 189 -4.91 24.71 1.64
CA PHE A 189 -3.97 24.27 2.68
C PHE A 189 -2.71 23.63 2.09
N GLY A 190 -1.63 23.67 2.86
CA GLY A 190 -0.31 23.20 2.44
C GLY A 190 0.17 21.97 3.22
N PHE A 191 1.06 21.20 2.60
CA PHE A 191 1.73 20.05 3.19
C PHE A 191 3.25 20.22 3.10
N SER A 192 3.90 20.38 4.25
CA SER A 192 5.36 20.38 4.35
C SER A 192 5.91 18.95 4.28
N CYS A 193 5.83 18.37 3.08
CA CYS A 193 6.21 16.99 2.77
C CYS A 193 7.51 16.90 1.95
N GLU A 194 8.48 17.78 2.25
CA GLU A 194 9.77 17.82 1.58
C GLU A 194 10.40 16.42 1.56
N GLY A 195 10.98 16.02 0.43
CA GLY A 195 11.36 14.63 0.18
C GLY A 195 12.38 14.04 1.16
N TYR A 196 13.16 14.88 1.87
CA TYR A 196 14.14 14.48 2.86
C TYR A 196 13.56 14.22 4.26
N LYS A 197 12.27 14.50 4.51
CA LYS A 197 11.64 14.27 5.81
C LYS A 197 11.39 12.79 6.05
N GLY A 198 11.70 12.33 7.27
CA GLY A 198 11.66 10.91 7.60
C GLY A 198 12.64 10.11 6.74
N VAL A 199 12.32 8.84 6.53
CA VAL A 199 13.23 7.90 5.83
C VAL A 199 12.60 7.27 4.58
N SER A 200 11.33 7.58 4.30
CA SER A 200 10.53 6.91 3.28
C SER A 200 9.19 7.62 3.02
N GLN A 201 8.34 7.01 2.20
CA GLN A 201 6.94 7.41 2.00
C GLN A 201 6.12 7.45 3.29
N SER A 202 6.50 6.70 4.33
CA SER A 202 5.74 6.61 5.60
C SER A 202 5.54 7.97 6.27
N ALA A 203 6.57 8.82 6.29
CA ALA A 203 6.47 10.18 6.83
C ALA A 203 5.44 11.04 6.06
N GLY A 204 5.36 10.84 4.75
CA GLY A 204 4.37 11.48 3.90
C GLY A 204 2.94 11.07 4.22
N HIS A 205 2.74 9.80 4.59
CA HIS A 205 1.44 9.34 5.05
C HIS A 205 1.03 10.10 6.30
N HIS A 206 1.90 10.18 7.31
CA HIS A 206 1.60 10.87 8.57
C HIS A 206 1.25 12.35 8.33
N ILE A 207 2.08 13.07 7.58
CA ILE A 207 1.86 14.50 7.25
C ILE A 207 0.53 14.70 6.51
N ALA A 208 0.19 13.83 5.56
CA ALA A 208 -1.08 13.93 4.84
C ALA A 208 -2.29 13.67 5.75
N ASN A 209 -2.23 12.67 6.62
CA ASN A 209 -3.31 12.38 7.56
C ASN A 209 -3.56 13.56 8.49
N ASN A 210 -2.49 14.17 9.03
CA ASN A 210 -2.58 15.35 9.89
C ASN A 210 -3.27 16.51 9.17
N GLY A 211 -2.79 16.87 7.97
CA GLY A 211 -3.36 18.00 7.23
C GLY A 211 -4.82 17.78 6.81
N ILE A 212 -5.20 16.58 6.36
CA ILE A 212 -6.60 16.28 6.01
C ILE A 212 -7.49 16.28 7.25
N PHE A 213 -7.02 15.75 8.37
CA PHE A 213 -7.76 15.76 9.63
C PHE A 213 -8.00 17.18 10.14
N GLN A 214 -7.00 18.07 10.07
CA GLN A 214 -7.09 19.45 10.54
C GLN A 214 -7.90 20.36 9.61
N HIS A 215 -7.80 20.17 8.30
CA HIS A 215 -8.31 21.13 7.32
C HIS A 215 -9.59 20.69 6.59
N VAL A 216 -10.03 19.44 6.76
CA VAL A 216 -11.17 18.90 6.02
C VAL A 216 -12.14 18.12 6.89
N VAL A 217 -11.67 17.15 7.69
CA VAL A 217 -12.56 16.28 8.49
C VAL A 217 -13.39 17.10 9.47
N GLY A 218 -14.71 16.86 9.50
CA GLY A 218 -15.61 17.53 10.43
C GLY A 218 -16.17 18.88 9.96
N LEU A 219 -15.95 19.24 8.68
CA LEU A 219 -16.50 20.48 8.09
C LEU A 219 -17.95 20.36 7.61
N ASP A 220 -18.50 19.14 7.46
CA ASP A 220 -19.89 18.91 7.07
C ASP A 220 -20.55 17.85 7.96
N ASP A 221 -21.53 18.29 8.76
CA ASP A 221 -22.25 17.48 9.75
C ASP A 221 -23.50 16.80 9.18
N THR A 222 -23.76 16.95 7.88
CA THR A 222 -24.93 16.39 7.21
C THR A 222 -24.94 14.87 7.33
N ILE A 223 -25.94 14.27 7.96
CA ILE A 223 -26.04 12.82 8.03
C ILE A 223 -26.44 12.24 6.67
N ARG A 224 -25.57 11.40 6.09
CA ARG A 224 -25.77 10.72 4.81
C ARG A 224 -25.81 9.21 4.98
N GLY A 225 -26.36 8.52 3.98
CA GLY A 225 -26.43 7.06 3.94
C GLY A 225 -27.59 6.46 4.74
N GLY A 226 -27.65 5.14 4.77
CA GLY A 226 -28.59 4.34 5.54
C GLY A 226 -28.10 4.06 6.97
N GLU A 227 -28.56 2.95 7.54
CA GLU A 227 -28.33 2.58 8.93
C GLU A 227 -26.89 2.13 9.21
N PHE A 228 -26.27 1.38 8.29
CA PHE A 228 -24.95 0.76 8.49
C PHE A 228 -23.85 1.61 7.86
N ARG A 229 -23.44 2.69 8.52
CA ARG A 229 -22.51 3.70 7.95
C ARG A 229 -21.06 3.41 8.32
N ILE A 230 -20.21 3.27 7.31
CA ILE A 230 -18.78 3.03 7.51
C ILE A 230 -17.90 4.01 6.71
N ASN A 231 -16.66 4.18 7.16
CA ASN A 231 -15.57 4.69 6.31
C ASN A 231 -14.60 3.56 5.96
N LEU A 232 -14.15 3.53 4.71
CA LEU A 232 -13.10 2.64 4.23
C LEU A 232 -11.76 3.38 4.25
N LEU A 233 -10.93 3.09 5.24
CA LEU A 233 -9.66 3.78 5.46
C LEU A 233 -8.49 3.02 4.80
N GLY A 234 -7.65 3.74 4.05
CA GLY A 234 -6.43 3.19 3.47
C GLY A 234 -6.66 2.30 2.24
N GLU A 235 -7.68 2.62 1.45
CA GLU A 235 -7.95 2.01 0.14
C GLU A 235 -7.86 3.10 -0.94
N TYR A 236 -7.20 2.81 -2.06
CA TYR A 236 -6.79 3.82 -3.03
C TYR A 236 -7.34 3.60 -4.44
N ASN A 237 -8.20 2.61 -4.64
CA ASN A 237 -8.81 2.26 -5.91
C ASN A 237 -7.78 1.97 -7.03
N ILE A 238 -6.74 1.20 -6.70
CA ILE A 238 -5.75 0.78 -7.69
C ILE A 238 -6.40 -0.20 -8.65
N GLY A 239 -6.40 0.13 -9.94
CA GLY A 239 -6.98 -0.76 -10.96
C GLY A 239 -8.46 -1.09 -10.75
N GLY A 240 -9.20 -0.26 -10.00
CA GLY A 240 -10.63 -0.46 -9.74
C GLY A 240 -10.95 -1.25 -8.46
N ASP A 241 -9.99 -1.51 -7.56
CA ASP A 241 -10.24 -2.25 -6.32
C ASP A 241 -11.40 -1.68 -5.48
N ALA A 242 -11.46 -0.36 -5.31
CA ALA A 242 -12.51 0.27 -4.53
C ALA A 242 -13.87 0.16 -5.22
N PHE A 243 -13.93 0.17 -6.56
CA PHE A 243 -15.19 0.00 -7.27
C PHE A 243 -15.84 -1.37 -7.02
N GLU A 244 -15.02 -2.42 -6.92
CA GLU A 244 -15.52 -3.76 -6.56
C GLU A 244 -15.92 -3.82 -5.09
N ILE A 245 -15.18 -3.18 -4.19
CA ILE A 245 -15.55 -3.09 -2.77
C ILE A 245 -16.85 -2.30 -2.60
N GLU A 246 -17.00 -1.14 -3.25
CA GLU A 246 -18.22 -0.32 -3.27
C GLU A 246 -19.43 -1.14 -3.70
N ARG A 247 -19.32 -1.93 -4.78
CA ARG A 247 -20.39 -2.82 -5.25
C ARG A 247 -20.79 -3.84 -4.19
N ILE A 248 -19.80 -4.51 -3.58
CA ILE A 248 -20.06 -5.55 -2.56
C ILE A 248 -20.71 -4.93 -1.32
N LEU A 249 -20.26 -3.76 -0.87
CA LEU A 249 -20.83 -3.06 0.28
C LEU A 249 -22.28 -2.62 0.00
N ASP A 250 -22.55 -2.07 -1.19
CA ASP A 250 -23.89 -1.67 -1.63
C ASP A 250 -24.86 -2.86 -1.65
N GLU A 251 -24.45 -4.01 -2.21
CA GLU A 251 -25.25 -5.24 -2.24
C GLU A 251 -25.55 -5.79 -0.83
N CYS A 252 -24.67 -5.54 0.15
CA CYS A 252 -24.92 -5.88 1.56
C CYS A 252 -25.81 -4.85 2.28
N GLY A 253 -26.10 -3.70 1.67
CA GLY A 253 -26.80 -2.57 2.29
C GLY A 253 -25.93 -1.75 3.24
N ILE A 254 -24.61 -1.81 3.10
CA ILE A 254 -23.65 -1.05 3.90
C ILE A 254 -23.40 0.30 3.22
N SER A 255 -23.64 1.38 3.95
CA SER A 255 -23.46 2.74 3.45
C SER A 255 -22.03 3.21 3.63
N LEU A 256 -21.32 3.40 2.52
CA LEU A 256 -19.96 3.92 2.52
C LEU A 256 -19.98 5.46 2.53
N ILE A 257 -19.66 6.06 3.67
CA ILE A 257 -19.63 7.53 3.84
C ILE A 257 -18.39 8.11 3.15
N SER A 258 -17.24 7.47 3.34
CA SER A 258 -15.98 7.94 2.81
C SER A 258 -15.01 6.81 2.53
N THR A 259 -14.21 6.98 1.49
CA THR A 259 -13.03 6.14 1.22
C THR A 259 -11.80 7.02 1.27
N PHE A 260 -10.80 6.64 2.06
CA PHE A 260 -9.50 7.33 2.14
C PHE A 260 -8.45 6.56 1.34
N SER A 261 -8.18 6.91 0.09
CA SER A 261 -8.75 8.02 -0.73
C SER A 261 -9.17 7.62 -2.15
N GLY A 262 -9.23 6.33 -2.45
CA GLY A 262 -9.62 5.85 -3.78
C GLY A 262 -11.00 6.32 -4.19
N ASN A 263 -11.13 6.89 -5.40
CA ASN A 263 -12.39 7.44 -5.91
C ASN A 263 -13.05 8.52 -5.02
N SER A 264 -12.28 9.16 -4.14
CA SER A 264 -12.82 10.06 -3.11
C SER A 264 -13.04 11.49 -3.58
N THR A 265 -13.81 12.22 -2.79
CA THR A 265 -14.04 13.66 -2.87
C THR A 265 -13.75 14.35 -1.53
N MET A 266 -13.46 15.64 -1.55
CA MET A 266 -13.26 16.44 -0.33
C MET A 266 -14.50 16.49 0.55
N GLU A 267 -15.68 16.47 -0.07
CA GLU A 267 -16.96 16.38 0.62
C GLU A 267 -17.09 15.09 1.46
N GLN A 268 -16.67 13.95 0.90
CA GLN A 268 -16.65 12.68 1.65
C GLN A 268 -15.66 12.72 2.83
N PHE A 269 -14.53 13.42 2.70
CA PHE A 269 -13.63 13.59 3.85
C PHE A 269 -14.24 14.48 4.92
N ALA A 270 -14.88 15.59 4.52
CA ALA A 270 -15.55 16.49 5.45
C ALA A 270 -16.64 15.79 6.26
N ASN A 271 -17.39 14.91 5.60
CA ASN A 271 -18.49 14.16 6.20
C ASN A 271 -18.08 12.88 6.92
N SER A 272 -16.83 12.42 6.77
CA SER A 272 -16.37 11.13 7.30
C SER A 272 -16.61 10.92 8.81
N HIS A 273 -16.69 11.98 9.59
CA HIS A 273 -16.95 11.91 11.03
C HIS A 273 -18.39 11.48 11.40
N THR A 274 -19.32 11.43 10.45
CA THR A 274 -20.71 11.01 10.67
C THR A 274 -20.91 9.49 10.57
N ALA A 275 -19.87 8.74 10.21
CA ALA A 275 -19.93 7.28 10.17
C ALA A 275 -20.04 6.67 11.58
N ASP A 276 -20.39 5.39 11.62
CA ASP A 276 -20.47 4.61 12.86
C ASP A 276 -19.24 3.72 13.07
N LEU A 277 -18.58 3.27 11.99
CA LEU A 277 -17.38 2.44 12.05
C LEU A 277 -16.32 2.86 11.03
N ASN A 278 -15.05 2.91 11.46
CA ASN A 278 -13.91 2.97 10.56
C ASN A 278 -13.39 1.55 10.26
N VAL A 279 -13.28 1.17 9.00
CA VAL A 279 -12.65 -0.11 8.59
C VAL A 279 -11.32 0.16 7.92
N VAL A 280 -10.24 -0.41 8.46
CA VAL A 280 -8.85 -0.12 8.04
C VAL A 280 -8.34 -1.21 7.10
N MET A 281 -8.11 -0.85 5.84
CA MET A 281 -7.42 -1.67 4.85
C MET A 281 -5.90 -1.57 5.05
N CYS A 282 -5.26 -0.52 4.54
CA CYS A 282 -3.82 -0.33 4.67
C CYS A 282 -3.46 0.26 6.05
N HIS A 283 -3.02 -0.58 6.98
CA HIS A 283 -2.64 -0.18 8.34
C HIS A 283 -1.57 0.93 8.34
N ARG A 284 -0.41 0.70 7.71
CA ARG A 284 0.72 1.64 7.72
C ARG A 284 0.37 3.08 7.31
N SER A 285 -0.54 3.26 6.37
CA SER A 285 -0.77 4.57 5.75
C SER A 285 -1.88 5.38 6.41
N ILE A 286 -2.80 4.78 7.15
CA ILE A 286 -4.05 5.45 7.55
C ILE A 286 -4.42 5.28 9.03
N THR A 287 -3.74 4.42 9.80
CA THR A 287 -4.10 4.22 11.21
C THR A 287 -4.03 5.50 12.03
N TYR A 288 -3.18 6.47 11.64
CA TYR A 288 -3.17 7.82 12.19
C TYR A 288 -4.57 8.47 12.16
N MET A 289 -5.24 8.45 11.00
CA MET A 289 -6.60 8.99 10.85
C MET A 289 -7.60 8.22 11.70
N ALA A 290 -7.50 6.89 11.73
CA ALA A 290 -8.39 6.06 12.52
C ALA A 290 -8.30 6.40 14.02
N GLU A 291 -7.09 6.52 14.56
CA GLU A 291 -6.84 6.89 15.96
C GLU A 291 -7.25 8.33 16.27
N MET A 292 -7.01 9.27 15.36
CA MET A 292 -7.44 10.67 15.53
C MET A 292 -8.98 10.79 15.51
N MET A 293 -9.65 10.09 14.61
CA MET A 293 -11.11 10.04 14.54
C MET A 293 -11.74 9.35 15.76
N GLU A 294 -11.09 8.30 16.26
CA GLU A 294 -11.50 7.65 17.51
C GLU A 294 -11.40 8.61 18.69
N LYS A 295 -10.25 9.28 18.87
CA LYS A 295 -10.05 10.23 19.97
C LYS A 295 -10.99 11.43 19.89
N LYS A 296 -11.14 12.04 18.71
CA LYS A 296 -11.91 13.28 18.55
C LYS A 296 -13.42 13.06 18.49
N TYR A 297 -13.86 12.00 17.83
CA TYR A 297 -15.27 11.77 17.57
C TYR A 297 -15.83 10.56 18.31
N GLY A 298 -15.03 9.62 18.81
CA GLY A 298 -15.52 8.42 19.52
C GLY A 298 -15.92 7.27 18.60
N MET A 299 -15.42 7.24 17.36
CA MET A 299 -15.68 6.16 16.39
C MET A 299 -14.63 5.04 16.53
N PRO A 300 -15.04 3.78 16.77
CA PRO A 300 -14.12 2.68 16.81
C PRO A 300 -13.60 2.33 15.41
N TRP A 301 -12.54 1.53 15.37
CA TRP A 301 -12.04 0.99 14.11
C TRP A 301 -11.62 -0.48 14.21
N ILE A 302 -11.74 -1.18 13.08
CA ILE A 302 -11.36 -2.58 12.93
C ILE A 302 -10.45 -2.79 11.72
N LYS A 303 -9.50 -3.73 11.83
CA LYS A 303 -8.67 -4.16 10.71
C LYS A 303 -9.47 -5.14 9.82
N ILE A 304 -9.49 -4.84 8.53
CA ILE A 304 -10.11 -5.66 7.49
C ILE A 304 -9.10 -6.00 6.38
N ASN A 305 -9.46 -6.93 5.51
CA ASN A 305 -8.74 -7.21 4.28
C ASN A 305 -9.73 -7.62 3.18
N PHE A 306 -9.91 -6.76 2.17
CA PHE A 306 -10.71 -7.08 0.98
C PHE A 306 -9.86 -7.66 -0.17
N ILE A 307 -8.61 -8.05 0.06
CA ILE A 307 -7.80 -8.75 -0.94
C ILE A 307 -7.99 -10.25 -0.77
N GLY A 308 -8.62 -10.90 -1.75
CA GLY A 308 -8.99 -12.31 -1.70
C GLY A 308 -10.43 -12.54 -1.25
N ALA A 309 -11.03 -13.62 -1.73
CA ALA A 309 -12.45 -13.90 -1.53
C ALA A 309 -12.76 -14.31 -0.09
N ARG A 310 -11.93 -15.17 0.52
CA ARG A 310 -12.08 -15.59 1.92
C ARG A 310 -11.84 -14.42 2.88
N ALA A 311 -10.76 -13.67 2.68
CA ALA A 311 -10.50 -12.42 3.41
C ALA A 311 -11.67 -11.44 3.33
N THR A 312 -12.23 -11.25 2.13
CA THR A 312 -13.40 -10.40 1.88
C THR A 312 -14.60 -10.89 2.68
N ALA A 313 -14.95 -12.18 2.59
CA ALA A 313 -16.05 -12.76 3.35
C ALA A 313 -15.86 -12.60 4.85
N GLN A 314 -14.64 -12.82 5.37
CA GLN A 314 -14.32 -12.61 6.78
C GLN A 314 -14.46 -11.13 7.18
N SER A 315 -14.03 -10.21 6.32
CA SER A 315 -14.14 -8.77 6.57
C SER A 315 -15.59 -8.29 6.58
N LEU A 316 -16.44 -8.79 5.68
CA LEU A 316 -17.88 -8.51 5.70
C LEU A 316 -18.53 -9.04 6.98
N ARG A 317 -18.19 -10.26 7.41
CA ARG A 317 -18.67 -10.83 8.68
C ARG A 317 -18.25 -10.00 9.89
N LYS A 318 -17.00 -9.51 9.93
CA LYS A 318 -16.53 -8.58 10.97
C LYS A 318 -17.31 -7.27 10.99
N ILE A 319 -17.75 -6.77 9.83
CA ILE A 319 -18.60 -5.57 9.75
C ILE A 319 -20.01 -5.89 10.25
N ALA A 320 -20.61 -6.99 9.81
CA ALA A 320 -21.93 -7.42 10.27
C ALA A 320 -21.96 -7.67 11.79
N GLN A 321 -20.93 -8.34 12.32
CA GLN A 321 -20.74 -8.58 13.75
C GLN A 321 -20.63 -7.28 14.55
N TYR A 322 -20.00 -6.24 14.01
CA TYR A 322 -19.97 -4.93 14.67
C TYR A 322 -21.37 -4.31 14.78
N PHE A 323 -22.22 -4.42 13.77
CA PHE A 323 -23.55 -3.81 13.80
C PHE A 323 -24.58 -4.66 14.57
N GLU A 324 -24.32 -5.96 14.78
CA GLU A 324 -25.20 -6.88 15.52
C GLU A 324 -26.65 -6.89 14.99
N ASP A 325 -26.82 -6.71 13.68
CA ASP A 325 -28.12 -6.72 13.00
C ASP A 325 -28.31 -8.02 12.19
N ASP A 326 -29.40 -8.73 12.47
CA ASP A 326 -29.72 -10.00 11.82
C ASP A 326 -29.99 -9.83 10.32
N SER A 327 -30.58 -8.70 9.92
CA SER A 327 -30.90 -8.43 8.51
C SER A 327 -29.64 -8.18 7.68
N LEU A 328 -28.69 -7.42 8.22
CA LEU A 328 -27.38 -7.18 7.63
C LEU A 328 -26.59 -8.48 7.55
N THR A 329 -26.58 -9.26 8.64
CA THR A 329 -25.90 -10.57 8.68
C THR A 329 -26.45 -11.50 7.60
N ALA A 330 -27.78 -11.58 7.46
CA ALA A 330 -28.41 -12.38 6.42
C ALA A 330 -28.04 -11.92 5.01
N ARG A 331 -28.07 -10.61 4.73
CA ARG A 331 -27.65 -10.04 3.42
C ARG A 331 -26.18 -10.33 3.12
N VAL A 332 -25.29 -10.17 4.11
CA VAL A 332 -23.86 -10.49 3.96
C VAL A 332 -23.64 -11.94 3.59
N GLU A 333 -24.28 -12.89 4.29
CA GLU A 333 -24.16 -14.31 3.96
C GLU A 333 -24.78 -14.66 2.61
N GLU A 334 -25.87 -14.00 2.20
CA GLU A 334 -26.46 -14.17 0.87
C GLU A 334 -25.48 -13.75 -0.24
N VAL A 335 -24.86 -12.57 -0.10
CA VAL A 335 -23.85 -12.07 -1.07
C VAL A 335 -22.66 -13.02 -1.12
N ILE A 336 -22.14 -13.46 0.03
CA ILE A 336 -21.03 -14.44 0.10
C ILE A 336 -21.42 -15.74 -0.61
N ALA A 337 -22.60 -16.30 -0.30
CA ALA A 337 -23.07 -17.56 -0.88
C ALA A 337 -23.27 -17.46 -2.41
N ARG A 338 -23.66 -16.29 -2.92
CA ARG A 338 -23.80 -16.02 -4.35
C ARG A 338 -22.45 -15.93 -5.08
N GLU A 339 -21.46 -15.27 -4.48
CA GLU A 339 -20.18 -14.97 -5.13
C GLU A 339 -19.18 -16.14 -5.07
N MET A 340 -19.16 -16.88 -3.95
CA MET A 340 -18.17 -17.93 -3.70
C MET A 340 -18.14 -19.10 -4.72
N PRO A 341 -19.25 -19.56 -5.32
CA PRO A 341 -19.20 -20.64 -6.32
C PRO A 341 -18.25 -20.35 -7.49
N ALA A 342 -18.32 -19.15 -8.07
CA ALA A 342 -17.45 -18.76 -9.19
C ALA A 342 -15.98 -18.62 -8.76
N VAL A 343 -15.74 -18.18 -7.52
CA VAL A 343 -14.40 -18.13 -6.92
C VAL A 343 -13.83 -19.53 -6.78
N ASN A 344 -14.59 -20.45 -6.20
CA ASN A 344 -14.15 -21.83 -5.97
C ASN A 344 -13.86 -22.54 -7.30
N GLU A 345 -14.72 -22.37 -8.30
CA GLU A 345 -14.49 -22.91 -9.65
C GLU A 345 -13.17 -22.39 -10.24
N ALA A 346 -12.93 -21.08 -10.16
CA ALA A 346 -11.70 -20.49 -10.66
C ALA A 346 -10.46 -20.95 -9.88
N MET A 347 -10.54 -21.03 -8.55
CA MET A 347 -9.45 -21.51 -7.70
C MET A 347 -9.11 -22.97 -8.04
N GLU A 348 -10.09 -23.88 -8.06
CA GLU A 348 -9.89 -25.30 -8.38
C GLU A 348 -9.34 -25.52 -9.78
N ALA A 349 -9.76 -24.71 -10.76
CA ALA A 349 -9.22 -24.79 -12.12
C ALA A 349 -7.75 -24.36 -12.23
N ASN A 350 -7.27 -23.48 -11.34
CA ASN A 350 -5.92 -22.90 -11.41
C ASN A 350 -4.93 -23.50 -10.39
N ARG A 351 -5.43 -24.05 -9.27
CA ARG A 351 -4.62 -24.61 -8.19
C ARG A 351 -3.69 -25.75 -8.64
N PRO A 352 -4.10 -26.74 -9.45
CA PRO A 352 -3.19 -27.79 -9.93
C PRO A 352 -1.99 -27.26 -10.74
N LEU A 353 -2.11 -26.05 -11.30
CA LEU A 353 -1.03 -25.39 -12.05
C LEU A 353 -0.04 -24.62 -11.15
N CYS A 354 -0.36 -24.47 -9.86
CA CYS A 354 0.35 -23.62 -8.92
C CYS A 354 0.80 -24.36 -7.65
N GLU A 355 0.17 -25.49 -7.32
CA GLU A 355 0.45 -26.27 -6.11
C GLU A 355 1.94 -26.54 -5.94
N GLY A 356 2.48 -26.26 -4.75
CA GLY A 356 3.88 -26.47 -4.39
C GLY A 356 4.85 -25.41 -4.90
N LYS A 357 4.42 -24.47 -5.76
CA LYS A 357 5.28 -23.39 -6.27
C LYS A 357 5.62 -22.38 -5.17
N LEU A 358 6.79 -21.76 -5.30
CA LEU A 358 7.35 -20.83 -4.32
C LEU A 358 7.12 -19.36 -4.74
N ALA A 359 6.69 -18.53 -3.79
CA ALA A 359 6.47 -17.09 -3.98
C ALA A 359 7.39 -16.25 -3.09
N MET A 360 7.74 -15.04 -3.56
CA MET A 360 8.35 -13.99 -2.76
C MET A 360 7.60 -12.66 -2.92
N LEU A 361 7.45 -11.88 -1.84
CA LEU A 361 6.64 -10.66 -1.85
C LEU A 361 7.38 -9.48 -1.18
N PHE A 362 7.77 -8.47 -1.96
CA PHE A 362 8.42 -7.26 -1.47
C PHE A 362 7.70 -6.02 -2.02
N VAL A 363 6.92 -5.35 -1.17
CA VAL A 363 5.99 -4.29 -1.59
C VAL A 363 6.05 -3.15 -0.56
N GLY A 364 5.33 -2.05 -0.76
CA GLY A 364 5.40 -0.83 0.07
C GLY A 364 5.31 -1.06 1.60
N GLY A 365 4.12 -1.36 2.14
CA GLY A 365 3.94 -1.46 3.60
C GLY A 365 2.66 -2.17 4.06
N SER A 366 2.02 -2.97 3.21
CA SER A 366 0.78 -3.69 3.57
C SER A 366 0.51 -4.90 2.67
N ARG A 367 0.67 -4.74 1.35
CA ARG A 367 0.28 -5.77 0.38
C ARG A 367 1.11 -7.06 0.45
N ALA A 368 2.35 -7.01 0.91
CA ALA A 368 3.14 -8.24 1.10
C ALA A 368 2.49 -9.19 2.12
N HIS A 369 1.71 -8.67 3.08
CA HIS A 369 0.86 -9.49 3.96
C HIS A 369 -0.48 -9.82 3.31
N HIS A 370 -1.22 -8.82 2.82
CA HIS A 370 -2.61 -9.02 2.38
C HIS A 370 -2.78 -10.04 1.24
N TYR A 371 -1.77 -10.22 0.40
CA TYR A 371 -1.82 -11.15 -0.73
C TYR A 371 -1.42 -12.59 -0.39
N GLN A 372 -0.92 -12.86 0.82
CA GLN A 372 -0.43 -14.20 1.17
C GLN A 372 -1.52 -15.27 1.11
N GLU A 373 -2.75 -14.91 1.52
CA GLU A 373 -3.88 -15.84 1.50
C GLU A 373 -4.18 -16.32 0.07
N LEU A 374 -4.21 -15.41 -0.91
CA LEU A 374 -4.41 -15.74 -2.33
C LEU A 374 -3.36 -16.72 -2.87
N PHE A 375 -2.10 -16.59 -2.46
CA PHE A 375 -1.05 -17.55 -2.82
C PHE A 375 -1.27 -18.90 -2.12
N SER A 376 -1.63 -18.89 -0.84
CA SER A 376 -1.91 -20.10 -0.07
C SER A 376 -3.11 -20.87 -0.63
N GLU A 377 -4.15 -20.19 -1.09
CA GLU A 377 -5.33 -20.79 -1.74
C GLU A 377 -4.98 -21.52 -3.06
N LEU A 378 -3.98 -21.01 -3.80
CA LEU A 378 -3.40 -21.68 -4.97
C LEU A 378 -2.41 -22.81 -4.62
N GLY A 379 -2.22 -23.12 -3.34
CA GLY A 379 -1.25 -24.11 -2.88
C GLY A 379 0.21 -23.67 -2.98
N MET A 380 0.47 -22.37 -3.12
CA MET A 380 1.83 -21.81 -3.20
C MET A 380 2.40 -21.53 -1.80
N LYS A 381 3.72 -21.58 -1.66
CA LYS A 381 4.43 -21.26 -0.41
C LYS A 381 5.18 -19.94 -0.52
N THR A 382 4.84 -18.97 0.33
CA THR A 382 5.64 -17.75 0.50
C THR A 382 6.95 -18.09 1.22
N MET A 383 8.08 -17.90 0.56
CA MET A 383 9.41 -18.16 1.11
C MET A 383 10.09 -16.92 1.67
N ALA A 384 9.73 -15.74 1.16
CA ALA A 384 10.24 -14.47 1.64
C ALA A 384 9.16 -13.39 1.49
N ALA A 385 9.00 -12.56 2.52
CA ALA A 385 8.15 -11.38 2.44
C ALA A 385 8.80 -10.18 3.11
N GLY A 386 8.40 -8.98 2.72
CA GLY A 386 9.03 -7.78 3.26
C GLY A 386 8.38 -6.50 2.79
N TYR A 387 8.75 -5.41 3.46
CA TYR A 387 8.27 -4.09 3.15
C TYR A 387 9.38 -3.12 2.79
N GLU A 388 9.06 -2.15 1.93
CA GLU A 388 9.90 -0.99 1.70
C GLU A 388 10.01 -0.15 2.97
N PHE A 389 8.86 0.20 3.58
CA PHE A 389 8.80 1.30 4.55
C PHE A 389 7.84 1.08 5.72
N ALA A 390 7.43 -0.17 5.96
CA ALA A 390 6.59 -0.47 7.10
C ALA A 390 7.34 -0.25 8.42
N HIS A 391 6.60 -0.13 9.51
CA HIS A 391 7.17 -0.03 10.85
C HIS A 391 7.10 -1.39 11.54
N ARG A 392 7.67 -1.48 12.74
CA ARG A 392 7.66 -2.72 13.53
C ARG A 392 6.25 -3.24 13.79
N ASP A 393 5.28 -2.37 14.06
CA ASP A 393 3.87 -2.74 14.23
C ASP A 393 3.24 -3.43 13.00
N ASP A 394 3.76 -3.19 11.79
CA ASP A 394 3.26 -3.88 10.61
C ASP A 394 3.86 -5.28 10.40
N TYR A 395 5.03 -5.52 10.99
CA TYR A 395 5.71 -6.81 10.98
C TYR A 395 5.29 -7.65 12.18
N GLU A 396 5.36 -7.06 13.37
CA GLU A 396 5.28 -7.74 14.65
C GLU A 396 3.88 -7.65 15.29
N GLY A 397 3.06 -6.69 14.83
CA GLY A 397 1.74 -6.40 15.36
C GLY A 397 1.72 -5.20 16.32
N ARG A 398 0.54 -4.65 16.57
CA ARG A 398 0.38 -3.38 17.32
C ARG A 398 0.75 -3.48 18.80
N GLN A 399 0.81 -4.68 19.37
CA GLN A 399 1.24 -4.90 20.75
C GLN A 399 2.67 -4.39 21.02
N VAL A 400 3.50 -4.20 19.99
CA VAL A 400 4.87 -3.68 20.17
C VAL A 400 4.97 -2.16 20.17
N LEU A 401 3.88 -1.41 19.91
CA LEU A 401 3.90 0.06 19.78
C LEU A 401 4.57 0.77 20.96
N SER A 402 4.30 0.33 22.18
CA SER A 402 4.90 0.89 23.41
C SER A 402 6.42 0.70 23.50
N SER A 403 6.97 -0.27 22.78
CA SER A 403 8.41 -0.56 22.71
C SER A 403 9.13 0.15 21.56
N ILE A 404 8.39 0.75 20.61
CA ILE A 404 8.98 1.42 19.45
C ILE A 404 9.64 2.72 19.89
N LYS A 405 10.94 2.81 19.63
CA LYS A 405 11.70 4.05 19.85
C LYS A 405 11.62 4.89 18.58
N VAL A 406 11.17 6.13 18.72
CA VAL A 406 11.19 7.09 17.62
C VAL A 406 12.63 7.40 17.23
N ASP A 407 13.01 7.05 16.00
CA ASP A 407 14.36 7.30 15.48
C ASP A 407 14.59 8.80 15.23
N ALA A 408 15.84 9.24 15.37
CA ALA A 408 16.22 10.64 15.20
C ALA A 408 15.91 11.19 13.79
N ASP A 409 15.93 10.32 12.76
CA ASP A 409 15.62 10.71 11.38
C ASP A 409 14.09 10.94 11.17
N SER A 410 13.23 10.52 12.11
CA SER A 410 11.75 10.66 12.05
C SER A 410 11.14 11.53 13.17
N ARG A 411 11.93 11.99 14.14
CA ARG A 411 11.44 12.79 15.29
C ARG A 411 10.81 14.15 14.95
N ASN A 412 11.10 14.67 13.76
CA ASN A 412 10.60 15.97 13.30
C ASN A 412 9.28 15.86 12.54
N ILE A 413 8.71 14.66 12.44
CA ILE A 413 7.35 14.49 11.93
C ILE A 413 6.40 14.88 13.05
N GLU A 414 5.52 15.84 12.77
CA GLU A 414 4.56 16.37 13.74
C GLU A 414 3.60 15.28 14.21
N GLU A 415 3.41 15.20 15.53
CA GLU A 415 2.34 14.43 16.16
C GLU A 415 1.26 15.40 16.64
N LEU A 416 0.03 15.22 16.16
CA LEU A 416 -1.07 16.06 16.59
C LEU A 416 -1.57 15.67 17.98
N SER A 417 -1.72 16.67 18.84
CA SER A 417 -2.53 16.52 20.06
C SER A 417 -4.00 16.61 19.68
N VAL A 418 -4.71 15.50 19.80
CA VAL A 418 -6.14 15.40 19.47
C VAL A 418 -6.93 15.18 20.74
N GLU A 419 -7.84 16.10 21.02
CA GLU A 419 -8.78 16.05 22.13
C GLU A 419 -10.19 15.71 21.65
N GLN A 420 -11.05 15.29 22.57
CA GLN A 420 -12.45 15.03 22.28
C GLN A 420 -13.14 16.32 21.84
N ASP A 421 -13.92 16.25 20.77
CA ASP A 421 -14.71 17.37 20.30
C ASP A 421 -15.90 17.59 21.25
N PRO A 422 -16.08 18.77 21.86
CA PRO A 422 -17.10 18.99 22.87
C PRO A 422 -18.53 18.81 22.35
N ASP A 423 -18.76 19.07 21.06
CA ASP A 423 -20.09 19.05 20.45
C ASP A 423 -20.31 17.78 19.61
N LYS A 424 -19.23 17.23 19.02
CA LYS A 424 -19.30 16.12 18.06
C LYS A 424 -18.85 14.78 18.61
N TYR A 425 -18.24 14.74 19.80
CA TYR A 425 -17.82 13.48 20.40
C TYR A 425 -19.05 12.65 20.80
N ARG A 426 -19.11 11.42 20.27
CA ARG A 426 -20.16 10.46 20.58
C ARG A 426 -19.58 9.06 20.59
N LEU A 427 -19.64 8.35 21.70
CA LEU A 427 -19.30 6.92 21.67
C LEU A 427 -20.37 6.16 20.86
N ARG A 428 -19.93 5.43 19.84
CA ARG A 428 -20.83 4.59 19.02
C ARG A 428 -21.16 3.29 19.74
N LYS A 429 -20.16 2.72 20.40
CA LYS A 429 -20.26 1.59 21.34
C LYS A 429 -19.32 1.85 22.51
N THR A 430 -19.71 1.38 23.68
CA THR A 430 -18.88 1.33 24.89
C THR A 430 -17.82 0.23 24.79
N GLU A 431 -16.77 0.28 25.60
CA GLU A 431 -15.76 -0.78 25.64
C GLU A 431 -16.33 -2.15 26.03
N GLU A 432 -17.35 -2.17 26.88
CA GLU A 432 -18.05 -3.41 27.28
C GLU A 432 -18.78 -4.03 26.08
N GLU A 433 -19.51 -3.23 25.30
CA GLU A 433 -20.18 -3.67 24.08
C GLU A 433 -19.19 -4.13 23.00
N LEU A 434 -18.04 -3.45 22.85
CA LEU A 434 -17.02 -3.90 21.90
C LEU A 434 -16.43 -5.24 22.33
N THR A 435 -16.10 -5.39 23.62
CA THR A 435 -15.49 -6.62 24.16
C THR A 435 -16.46 -7.80 24.13
N SER A 436 -17.75 -7.59 24.38
CA SER A 436 -18.76 -8.66 24.41
C SER A 436 -18.96 -9.33 23.04
N THR A 437 -18.68 -8.62 21.94
CA THR A 437 -18.75 -9.20 20.59
C THR A 437 -17.73 -10.32 20.36
N GLY A 438 -16.65 -10.40 21.16
CA GLY A 438 -15.54 -11.33 20.93
C GLY A 438 -14.68 -10.99 19.71
N GLN A 439 -14.97 -9.87 19.04
CA GLN A 439 -14.19 -9.36 17.92
C GLN A 439 -13.00 -8.53 18.42
N ILE A 440 -11.92 -8.57 17.65
CA ILE A 440 -10.72 -7.79 17.93
C ILE A 440 -10.86 -6.40 17.28
N TYR A 441 -10.81 -5.36 18.12
CA TYR A 441 -10.81 -3.95 17.72
C TYR A 441 -9.42 -3.36 17.93
N ARG A 442 -9.06 -2.34 17.14
CA ARG A 442 -7.81 -1.58 17.30
C ARG A 442 -6.51 -2.36 17.23
N GLU A 443 -6.55 -3.62 16.80
CA GLU A 443 -5.37 -4.48 16.68
C GLU A 443 -5.09 -4.88 15.24
N TYR A 444 -3.85 -5.29 15.04
CA TYR A 444 -3.34 -5.89 13.83
C TYR A 444 -2.13 -6.73 14.21
N ASP A 445 -2.14 -8.01 13.85
CA ASP A 445 -1.13 -9.00 14.31
C ASP A 445 0.20 -8.90 13.56
N GLY A 446 0.24 -8.14 12.46
CA GLY A 446 1.44 -7.95 11.65
C GLY A 446 1.78 -9.13 10.73
N LEU A 447 2.72 -8.91 9.81
CA LEU A 447 3.13 -9.88 8.78
C LEU A 447 3.72 -11.17 9.38
N ILE A 448 4.54 -11.06 10.43
CA ILE A 448 5.33 -12.18 10.96
C ILE A 448 4.41 -13.25 11.56
N ALA A 449 3.27 -12.87 12.14
CA ALA A 449 2.30 -13.82 12.69
C ALA A 449 1.90 -14.88 11.63
N ASP A 450 1.60 -14.44 10.41
CA ASP A 450 1.08 -15.27 9.33
C ASP A 450 2.18 -15.95 8.47
N MET A 451 3.44 -15.53 8.61
CA MET A 451 4.56 -16.18 7.92
C MET A 451 4.78 -17.60 8.45
N LYS A 452 5.04 -18.58 7.58
CA LYS A 452 5.42 -19.94 8.04
C LYS A 452 6.84 -19.95 8.63
N PRO A 453 7.18 -20.88 9.54
CA PRO A 453 8.57 -21.07 9.95
C PRO A 453 9.50 -21.38 8.77
N ASN A 454 10.79 -21.11 8.94
CA ASN A 454 11.82 -21.26 7.90
C ASN A 454 11.47 -20.46 6.64
N THR A 455 11.15 -19.18 6.83
CA THR A 455 10.94 -18.19 5.78
C THR A 455 11.67 -16.89 6.11
N PHE A 456 11.96 -16.09 5.08
CA PHE A 456 12.58 -14.79 5.26
C PHE A 456 11.55 -13.68 5.51
N VAL A 457 11.88 -12.79 6.43
CA VAL A 457 11.22 -11.48 6.60
C VAL A 457 12.30 -10.40 6.47
N ILE A 458 12.18 -9.53 5.46
CA ILE A 458 13.24 -8.55 5.15
C ILE A 458 12.66 -7.15 4.98
N ASP A 459 13.15 -6.22 5.78
CA ASP A 459 12.85 -4.78 5.65
C ASP A 459 13.83 -4.08 4.71
N ASP A 460 13.32 -3.19 3.85
CA ASP A 460 14.11 -2.38 2.90
C ASP A 460 15.09 -3.24 2.09
N ILE A 461 14.57 -4.30 1.45
CA ILE A 461 15.38 -5.23 0.67
C ILE A 461 16.14 -4.50 -0.45
N SER A 462 17.42 -4.84 -0.59
CA SER A 462 18.27 -4.29 -1.64
C SER A 462 18.22 -5.07 -2.95
N GLN A 463 18.71 -4.48 -4.03
CA GLN A 463 18.91 -5.15 -5.31
C GLN A 463 19.82 -6.40 -5.17
N TYR A 464 20.94 -6.27 -4.45
CA TYR A 464 21.88 -7.38 -4.21
C TYR A 464 21.23 -8.52 -3.41
N GLU A 465 20.48 -8.20 -2.37
CA GLU A 465 19.75 -9.18 -1.56
C GLU A 465 18.71 -9.92 -2.41
N THR A 466 17.98 -9.19 -3.26
CA THR A 466 16.99 -9.77 -4.18
C THR A 466 17.63 -10.81 -5.11
N GLU A 467 18.76 -10.48 -5.74
CA GLU A 467 19.47 -11.40 -6.63
C GLU A 467 19.93 -12.66 -5.90
N LYS A 468 20.50 -12.52 -4.70
CA LYS A 468 20.97 -13.66 -3.90
C LYS A 468 19.83 -14.57 -3.45
N LEU A 469 18.68 -14.00 -3.08
CA LEU A 469 17.49 -14.79 -2.75
C LEU A 469 16.96 -15.56 -3.97
N ILE A 470 16.96 -14.95 -5.15
CA ILE A 470 16.55 -15.62 -6.38
C ILE A 470 17.49 -16.79 -6.71
N GLU A 471 18.80 -16.59 -6.62
CA GLU A 471 19.79 -17.64 -6.84
C GLU A 471 19.63 -18.82 -5.87
N ALA A 472 19.42 -18.52 -4.59
CA ALA A 472 19.36 -19.52 -3.52
C ALA A 472 18.02 -20.28 -3.49
N ILE A 473 16.90 -19.56 -3.56
CA ILE A 473 15.55 -20.13 -3.34
C ILE A 473 14.88 -20.51 -4.67
N LYS A 474 15.27 -19.86 -5.79
CA LYS A 474 14.71 -20.10 -7.13
C LYS A 474 13.18 -20.04 -7.16
N PRO A 475 12.57 -18.91 -6.73
CA PRO A 475 11.12 -18.80 -6.64
C PRO A 475 10.45 -18.96 -8.01
N ASP A 476 9.23 -19.46 -8.02
CA ASP A 476 8.41 -19.58 -9.22
C ASP A 476 7.68 -18.30 -9.57
N VAL A 477 7.51 -17.40 -8.60
CA VAL A 477 7.05 -16.04 -8.81
C VAL A 477 7.67 -15.08 -7.80
N PHE A 478 8.06 -13.91 -8.28
CA PHE A 478 8.46 -12.79 -7.42
C PHE A 478 7.45 -11.66 -7.57
N CYS A 479 7.08 -11.05 -6.45
CA CYS A 479 6.10 -9.99 -6.41
C CYS A 479 6.73 -8.71 -5.86
N ALA A 480 6.77 -7.65 -6.67
CA ALA A 480 7.32 -6.35 -6.25
C ALA A 480 6.79 -5.18 -7.09
N GLY A 481 7.62 -4.17 -7.35
CA GLY A 481 7.30 -2.98 -8.14
C GLY A 481 7.99 -2.94 -9.51
N ILE A 482 7.82 -1.81 -10.21
CA ILE A 482 8.32 -1.66 -11.59
C ILE A 482 9.85 -1.67 -11.68
N LYS A 483 10.54 -1.20 -10.64
CA LYS A 483 12.01 -1.09 -10.63
C LYS A 483 12.66 -2.47 -10.62
N GLU A 484 12.03 -3.42 -9.91
CA GLU A 484 12.51 -4.80 -9.77
C GLU A 484 12.07 -5.69 -10.94
N LYS A 485 10.97 -5.33 -11.63
CA LYS A 485 10.31 -6.19 -12.63
C LYS A 485 11.29 -6.79 -13.63
N TYR A 486 12.03 -5.94 -14.34
CA TYR A 486 12.78 -6.39 -15.50
C TYR A 486 14.06 -7.13 -15.12
N ILE A 487 14.69 -6.79 -13.99
CA ILE A 487 15.89 -7.50 -13.54
C ILE A 487 15.55 -8.91 -13.06
N ILE A 488 14.40 -9.08 -12.40
CA ILE A 488 13.87 -10.41 -12.03
C ILE A 488 13.48 -11.21 -13.27
N GLN A 489 12.79 -10.60 -14.23
CA GLN A 489 12.43 -11.31 -15.47
C GLN A 489 13.67 -11.72 -16.27
N LYS A 490 14.75 -10.92 -16.23
CA LYS A 490 16.04 -11.26 -16.84
C LYS A 490 16.76 -12.42 -16.16
N SER A 491 16.49 -12.72 -14.89
CA SER A 491 16.97 -13.94 -14.23
C SER A 491 16.13 -15.18 -14.56
N GLY A 492 15.11 -15.04 -15.41
CA GLY A 492 14.23 -16.14 -15.83
C GLY A 492 13.08 -16.41 -14.86
N VAL A 493 12.85 -15.52 -13.89
CA VAL A 493 11.78 -15.65 -12.90
C VAL A 493 10.57 -14.80 -13.30
N PRO A 494 9.34 -15.37 -13.30
CA PRO A 494 8.13 -14.59 -13.51
C PRO A 494 7.94 -13.53 -12.42
N MET A 495 7.55 -12.32 -12.81
CA MET A 495 7.41 -11.20 -11.89
C MET A 495 6.06 -10.51 -12.00
N LYS A 496 5.33 -10.48 -10.87
CA LYS A 496 4.03 -9.81 -10.70
C LYS A 496 4.21 -8.48 -10.00
N GLN A 497 3.74 -7.39 -10.62
CA GLN A 497 3.69 -6.10 -9.93
C GLN A 497 2.48 -6.04 -9.00
N LEU A 498 2.71 -5.94 -7.69
CA LEU A 498 1.62 -5.78 -6.71
C LEU A 498 1.31 -4.31 -6.38
N HIS A 499 2.02 -3.35 -6.99
CA HIS A 499 1.68 -1.92 -6.90
C HIS A 499 0.73 -1.48 -8.01
N SER A 500 1.09 -1.78 -9.26
CA SER A 500 0.39 -1.36 -10.47
C SER A 500 -0.50 -2.46 -11.06
N TYR A 501 -0.44 -3.68 -10.52
CA TYR A 501 -1.15 -4.86 -11.02
C TYR A 501 -0.78 -5.24 -12.46
N ASP A 502 0.41 -4.85 -12.93
CA ASP A 502 0.81 -5.00 -14.34
C ASP A 502 -0.25 -4.44 -15.31
N TYR A 503 -0.86 -3.31 -14.92
CA TYR A 503 -1.95 -2.68 -15.65
C TYR A 503 -3.26 -3.50 -15.72
N GLY A 504 -3.35 -4.59 -14.94
CA GLY A 504 -4.57 -5.37 -14.72
C GLY A 504 -5.39 -4.88 -13.52
N GLY A 505 -5.99 -5.83 -12.81
CA GLY A 505 -6.93 -5.56 -11.71
C GLY A 505 -8.41 -5.52 -12.16
N PRO A 506 -9.35 -5.36 -11.22
CA PRO A 506 -9.12 -5.30 -9.78
C PRO A 506 -8.66 -6.65 -9.21
N TYR A 507 -8.04 -6.62 -8.02
CA TYR A 507 -7.71 -7.80 -7.21
C TYR A 507 -8.39 -7.82 -5.84
N ALA A 508 -9.08 -6.74 -5.46
CA ALA A 508 -9.98 -6.76 -4.31
C ALA A 508 -11.30 -7.50 -4.61
N GLY A 509 -11.93 -8.00 -3.56
CA GLY A 509 -13.22 -8.68 -3.61
C GLY A 509 -13.19 -10.07 -4.24
N PHE A 510 -14.37 -10.61 -4.48
CA PHE A 510 -14.56 -11.95 -5.05
C PHE A 510 -14.07 -12.02 -6.51
N LYS A 511 -14.45 -11.04 -7.34
CA LYS A 511 -13.98 -10.97 -8.74
C LYS A 511 -12.48 -10.77 -8.82
N GLY A 512 -11.91 -10.00 -7.91
CA GLY A 512 -10.48 -9.76 -7.84
C GLY A 512 -9.67 -11.03 -7.54
N ALA A 513 -10.18 -11.91 -6.67
CA ALA A 513 -9.57 -13.20 -6.41
C ALA A 513 -9.52 -14.08 -7.68
N ILE A 514 -10.62 -14.14 -8.43
CA ILE A 514 -10.70 -14.87 -9.72
C ILE A 514 -9.66 -14.34 -10.72
N ASN A 515 -9.55 -13.01 -10.85
CA ASN A 515 -8.57 -12.38 -11.73
C ASN A 515 -7.14 -12.75 -11.32
N PHE A 516 -6.86 -12.74 -10.01
CA PHE A 516 -5.56 -13.07 -9.47
C PHE A 516 -5.17 -14.53 -9.74
N TYR A 517 -6.06 -15.48 -9.46
CA TYR A 517 -5.80 -16.92 -9.69
C TYR A 517 -5.42 -17.20 -11.14
N ARG A 518 -6.22 -16.71 -12.08
CA ARG A 518 -5.99 -16.86 -13.52
C ARG A 518 -4.65 -16.24 -13.94
N GLU A 519 -4.32 -15.09 -13.37
CA GLU A 519 -3.10 -14.39 -13.73
C GLU A 519 -1.83 -15.05 -13.20
N ILE A 520 -1.82 -15.47 -11.93
CA ILE A 520 -0.67 -16.20 -11.35
C ILE A 520 -0.47 -17.53 -12.05
N ALA A 521 -1.55 -18.29 -12.32
CA ALA A 521 -1.46 -19.53 -13.06
C ALA A 521 -0.90 -19.31 -14.47
N ARG A 522 -1.42 -18.32 -15.22
CA ARG A 522 -0.90 -17.97 -16.55
C ARG A 522 0.59 -17.58 -16.49
N MET A 523 0.97 -16.72 -15.55
CA MET A 523 2.32 -16.15 -15.46
C MET A 523 3.37 -17.21 -15.12
N THR A 524 3.07 -18.07 -14.13
CA THR A 524 4.02 -19.09 -13.64
C THR A 524 4.08 -20.33 -14.52
N ASN A 525 3.19 -20.48 -15.51
CA ASN A 525 3.15 -21.60 -16.46
C ASN A 525 3.40 -21.17 -17.91
N SER A 526 3.82 -19.93 -18.14
CA SER A 526 4.12 -19.46 -19.49
C SER A 526 5.33 -20.19 -20.08
N LYS A 527 5.19 -20.68 -21.31
CA LYS A 527 6.27 -21.36 -22.05
C LYS A 527 7.48 -20.45 -22.31
N VAL A 528 7.33 -19.13 -22.23
CA VAL A 528 8.45 -18.20 -22.44
C VAL A 528 9.64 -18.50 -21.50
N TRP A 529 9.35 -18.96 -20.28
CA TRP A 529 10.39 -19.23 -19.27
C TRP A 529 11.23 -20.47 -19.61
N SER A 530 10.71 -21.43 -20.38
CA SER A 530 11.49 -22.59 -20.83
C SER A 530 12.40 -22.28 -22.03
N TYR A 531 12.26 -21.10 -22.63
CA TYR A 531 13.07 -20.62 -23.77
C TYR A 531 14.14 -19.61 -23.38
N VAL A 532 14.41 -19.42 -22.08
CA VAL A 532 15.44 -18.48 -21.61
C VAL A 532 16.85 -18.90 -22.04
N LYS A 533 17.17 -20.21 -22.00
CA LYS A 533 18.45 -20.74 -22.48
C LYS A 533 18.38 -21.03 -23.97
N ALA A 534 19.38 -20.57 -24.72
CA ALA A 534 19.42 -20.82 -26.14
C ALA A 534 19.73 -22.31 -26.44
N PRO A 535 19.24 -22.88 -27.56
CA PRO A 535 19.50 -24.28 -27.89
C PRO A 535 20.99 -24.65 -27.97
N TRP A 536 21.82 -23.76 -28.53
CA TRP A 536 23.27 -23.94 -28.66
C TRP A 536 24.06 -23.81 -27.34
N GLU A 537 23.41 -23.42 -26.24
CA GLU A 537 24.03 -23.47 -24.91
C GLU A 537 23.85 -24.84 -24.23
N LYS A 538 22.93 -25.66 -24.73
CA LYS A 538 22.67 -27.02 -24.23
C LYS A 538 23.53 -28.06 -24.92
N GLU A 539 23.85 -27.84 -26.19
CA GLU A 539 24.68 -28.70 -27.03
C GLU A 539 26.02 -28.00 -27.30
N PRO A 540 27.18 -28.61 -26.99
CA PRO A 540 28.46 -28.00 -27.29
C PRO A 540 28.66 -27.83 -28.81
N GLU A 541 28.73 -26.59 -29.29
CA GLU A 541 29.10 -26.32 -30.69
C GLU A 541 30.61 -26.54 -30.91
N LEU A 542 30.95 -27.47 -31.82
CA LEU A 542 32.31 -27.61 -32.34
C LEU A 542 32.65 -26.39 -33.20
N THR A 543 33.43 -25.47 -32.64
CA THR A 543 33.96 -24.31 -33.36
C THR A 543 35.30 -24.69 -34.01
N ALA A 544 35.33 -24.75 -35.34
CA ALA A 544 36.56 -24.94 -36.11
C ALA A 544 37.03 -23.58 -36.67
N THR A 545 38.30 -23.25 -36.43
CA THR A 545 38.94 -22.06 -37.03
C THR A 545 39.81 -22.52 -38.20
N TYR A 546 39.59 -22.00 -39.40
CA TYR A 546 40.49 -22.25 -40.52
C TYR A 546 41.84 -21.58 -40.24
N ALA A 547 42.87 -22.38 -39.96
CA ALA A 547 44.25 -21.92 -40.08
C ALA A 547 44.59 -21.89 -41.58
N ALA A 548 44.59 -20.69 -42.17
CA ALA A 548 45.20 -20.52 -43.48
C ALA A 548 46.71 -20.75 -43.34
N ALA A 549 47.23 -21.69 -44.13
CA ALA A 549 48.64 -22.09 -44.16
C ALA A 549 49.53 -21.06 -44.87
#